data_AF-A0A2M6YNP0-F1
#
_entry.id   AF-A0A2M6YNP0-F1
#
_cell.length_a   1.000
_cell.length_b   1.000
_cell.length_c   1.000
_cell.angle_alpha   90.00
_cell.angle_beta   90.00
_cell.angle_gamma   90.00
#
_symmetry.space_group_name_H-M   'P 1'
#
loop_
_entity.id
_entity.type
_entity.pdbx_description
1 polymer ?
#
loop_
_entity_poly.entity_id
_entity_poly.type
_entity_poly.pdbx_seq_one_letter_code
_entity_poly.pdbx_strand_id
1 'polypeptide(L)'
;VCDGLIATAGALVACRLVPAAKDYLFVSHRSEEIGHGTMIEMLGIQPLLDLGMRLGEGTGAALAMNLIEVSSKILKDIKTFAEAGVTDTGH
;
A
#
# COMPACT_ATOMS: atom_id res chain seq x y z
N VAL A 1 3.62 5.88 -3.92
CA VAL A 1 2.56 4.87 -4.12
C VAL A 1 2.67 4.34 -5.54
N CYS A 2 2.84 3.04 -5.69
CA CYS A 2 3.09 2.35 -6.95
C CYS A 2 1.77 1.82 -7.52
N ASP A 3 1.50 2.07 -8.80
CA ASP A 3 0.25 1.69 -9.46
C ASP A 3 0.26 0.21 -9.91
N GLY A 4 0.14 -0.04 -11.23
CA GLY A 4 0.23 -1.37 -11.83
C GLY A 4 1.65 -1.72 -12.31
N LEU A 5 1.71 -2.65 -13.27
CA LEU A 5 2.95 -3.26 -13.76
C LEU A 5 4.06 -2.26 -14.09
N ILE A 6 3.76 -1.22 -14.89
CA ILE A 6 4.76 -0.29 -15.40
C ILE A 6 5.41 0.51 -14.26
N ALA A 7 4.59 0.99 -13.31
CA ALA A 7 5.10 1.71 -12.15
C ALA A 7 5.95 0.78 -11.28
N THR A 8 5.51 -0.47 -11.09
CA THR A 8 6.21 -1.46 -10.25
C THR A 8 7.54 -1.88 -10.87
N ALA A 9 7.65 -1.95 -12.20
CA ALA A 9 8.92 -2.16 -12.88
C ALA A 9 9.93 -1.04 -12.56
N GLY A 10 9.49 0.22 -12.62
CA GLY A 10 10.32 1.37 -12.23
C GLY A 10 10.72 1.33 -10.76
N ALA A 11 9.78 0.98 -9.87
CA ALA A 11 10.04 0.84 -8.44
C ALA A 11 11.04 -0.28 -8.14
N LEU A 12 10.97 -1.42 -8.85
CA LEU A 12 11.92 -2.52 -8.72
C LEU A 12 13.34 -2.11 -9.14
N VAL A 13 13.48 -1.37 -10.25
CA VAL A 13 14.77 -0.81 -10.65
C VAL A 13 15.30 0.15 -9.58
N ALA A 14 14.46 1.05 -9.07
CA ALA A 14 14.84 2.00 -8.02
C ALA A 14 15.30 1.27 -6.75
N CYS A 15 14.57 0.24 -6.29
CA CYS A 15 14.94 -0.55 -5.12
C CYS A 15 16.22 -1.38 -5.35
N ARG A 16 16.54 -1.75 -6.60
CA ARG A 16 17.77 -2.47 -6.92
C ARG A 16 19.00 -1.55 -6.92
N LEU A 17 18.83 -0.31 -7.36
CA LEU A 17 19.87 0.72 -7.35
C LEU A 17 20.09 1.28 -5.93
N VAL A 18 19.00 1.51 -5.19
CA VAL A 18 19.00 2.07 -3.84
C VAL A 18 18.05 1.23 -2.98
N PRO A 19 18.56 0.22 -2.24
CA PRO A 19 17.72 -0.67 -1.43
C PRO A 19 16.80 0.04 -0.42
N ALA A 20 17.26 1.16 0.16
CA ALA A 20 16.47 1.97 1.08
C ALA A 20 15.23 2.62 0.44
N ALA A 21 15.15 2.72 -0.89
CA ALA A 21 13.95 3.22 -1.56
C ALA A 21 12.71 2.36 -1.26
N LYS A 22 12.92 1.07 -0.91
CA LYS A 22 11.86 0.14 -0.52
C LYS A 22 11.06 0.65 0.69
N ASP A 23 11.71 1.33 1.64
CA ASP A 23 11.08 1.82 2.88
C ASP A 23 10.04 2.93 2.63
N TYR A 24 10.02 3.51 1.42
CA TYR A 24 9.09 4.56 1.00
C TYR A 24 8.01 4.04 0.06
N LEU A 25 8.03 2.75 -0.29
CA LEU A 25 7.18 2.18 -1.32
C LEU A 25 5.89 1.58 -0.73
N PHE A 26 4.75 2.09 -1.21
CA PHE A 26 3.45 1.45 -1.04
C PHE A 26 3.01 0.88 -2.39
N VAL A 27 2.77 -0.43 -2.48
CA VAL A 27 2.14 -1.03 -3.67
C VAL A 27 0.63 -0.88 -3.56
N SER A 28 0.01 -0.16 -4.50
CA SER A 28 -1.39 0.21 -4.42
C SER A 28 -2.34 -0.97 -4.56
N HIS A 29 -2.18 -1.77 -5.61
CA HIS A 29 -3.06 -2.88 -5.92
C HIS A 29 -2.29 -4.02 -6.59
N ARG A 30 -2.84 -5.22 -6.51
CA ARG A 30 -2.48 -6.33 -7.38
C ARG A 30 -3.19 -6.14 -8.71
N SER A 31 -2.43 -5.89 -9.77
CA SER A 31 -3.01 -5.77 -11.11
C SER A 31 -3.05 -7.11 -11.83
N GLU A 32 -3.98 -7.25 -12.77
CA GLU A 32 -4.18 -8.49 -13.55
C GLU A 32 -3.09 -8.71 -14.63
N GLU A 33 -2.14 -7.78 -14.79
CA GLU A 33 -1.01 -8.01 -15.68
C GLU A 33 -0.08 -9.09 -15.09
N ILE A 34 0.16 -10.16 -15.87
CA ILE A 34 0.89 -11.37 -15.46
C ILE A 34 2.22 -11.07 -14.73
N GLY A 35 2.99 -10.11 -15.24
CA GLY A 35 4.31 -9.77 -14.68
C GLY A 35 4.26 -9.06 -13.33
N HIS A 36 3.11 -8.49 -12.94
CA HIS A 36 3.02 -7.64 -11.76
C HIS A 36 3.17 -8.47 -10.48
N GLY A 37 2.55 -9.65 -10.44
CA GLY A 37 2.67 -10.59 -9.32
C GLY A 37 4.13 -10.97 -9.02
N THR A 38 4.91 -11.34 -10.04
CA THR A 38 6.33 -11.66 -9.87
C THR A 38 7.12 -10.46 -9.33
N MET A 39 6.88 -9.24 -9.83
CA MET A 39 7.59 -8.06 -9.34
C MET A 39 7.24 -7.73 -7.88
N ILE A 40 5.97 -7.91 -7.49
CA ILE A 40 5.51 -7.76 -6.11
C ILE A 40 6.24 -8.74 -5.18
N GLU A 41 6.36 -10.01 -5.60
CA GLU A 41 7.10 -11.04 -4.85
C GLU A 41 8.59 -10.69 -4.72
N MET A 42 9.23 -10.21 -5.80
CA MET A 42 10.62 -9.77 -5.78
C MET A 42 10.84 -8.56 -4.86
N LEU A 43 9.90 -7.62 -4.84
CA LEU A 43 9.92 -6.49 -3.91
C LEU A 43 9.64 -6.94 -2.48
N GLY A 44 8.91 -8.03 -2.28
CA GLY A 44 8.48 -8.50 -0.95
C GLY A 44 7.63 -7.47 -0.22
N ILE A 45 6.71 -6.81 -0.94
CA ILE A 45 5.76 -5.83 -0.40
C ILE A 45 4.35 -6.32 -0.72
N GLN A 46 3.46 -6.35 0.27
CA GLN A 46 2.07 -6.72 0.05
C GLN A 46 1.29 -5.55 -0.58
N PRO A 47 0.52 -5.76 -1.67
CA PRO A 47 -0.38 -4.75 -2.20
C PRO A 47 -1.51 -4.40 -1.23
N LEU A 48 -1.95 -3.13 -1.24
CA LEU A 48 -3.04 -2.68 -0.37
C LEU A 48 -4.43 -3.15 -0.85
N LEU A 49 -4.58 -3.37 -2.15
CA LEU A 49 -5.86 -3.70 -2.81
C LEU A 49 -5.71 -4.91 -3.74
N ASP A 50 -6.78 -5.68 -3.90
CA ASP A 50 -6.90 -6.71 -4.94
C ASP A 50 -8.31 -6.64 -5.52
N LEU A 51 -8.45 -5.95 -6.66
CA LEU A 51 -9.74 -5.54 -7.24
C LEU A 51 -9.87 -5.94 -8.73
N GLY A 52 -8.96 -6.77 -9.24
CA GLY A 52 -8.94 -7.15 -10.66
C GLY A 52 -8.67 -5.98 -11.62
N MET A 53 -7.93 -4.96 -11.17
CA MET A 53 -7.63 -3.76 -11.97
C MET A 53 -6.48 -4.00 -12.95
N ARG A 54 -6.51 -3.31 -14.10
CA ARG A 54 -5.45 -3.34 -15.14
C ARG A 54 -5.46 -2.15 -16.10
N LEU A 55 -6.04 -1.03 -15.66
CA LEU A 55 -6.12 0.19 -16.48
C LEU A 55 -4.76 0.91 -16.52
N GLY A 56 -4.06 0.95 -15.38
CA GLY A 56 -2.84 1.74 -15.23
C GLY A 56 -3.14 3.21 -14.95
N GLU A 57 -2.31 4.09 -15.50
CA GLU A 57 -2.44 5.56 -15.43
C GLU A 57 -2.42 6.15 -14.00
N GLY A 58 -2.01 5.37 -13.01
CA GLY A 58 -2.04 5.80 -11.61
C GLY A 58 -3.40 5.62 -10.94
N THR A 59 -4.36 4.96 -11.59
CA THR A 59 -5.73 4.82 -11.06
C THR A 59 -5.80 4.00 -9.77
N GLY A 60 -5.03 2.91 -9.67
CA GLY A 60 -4.91 2.14 -8.43
C GLY A 60 -4.17 2.91 -7.35
N ALA A 61 -3.12 3.65 -7.73
CA ALA A 61 -2.41 4.55 -6.80
C ALA A 61 -3.34 5.63 -6.22
N ALA A 62 -4.14 6.29 -7.05
CA ALA A 62 -5.11 7.30 -6.60
C ALA A 62 -6.16 6.71 -5.64
N LEU A 63 -6.65 5.50 -5.91
CA LEU A 63 -7.57 4.81 -5.00
C LEU A 63 -6.91 4.50 -3.65
N ALA A 64 -5.70 3.92 -3.67
CA ALA A 64 -4.96 3.53 -2.48
C ALA A 64 -4.51 4.72 -1.61
N MET A 65 -4.35 5.93 -2.17
CA MET A 65 -4.05 7.14 -1.39
C MET A 65 -5.12 7.42 -0.32
N ASN A 66 -6.39 7.11 -0.59
CA ASN A 66 -7.46 7.27 0.41
C ASN A 66 -7.24 6.34 1.62
N LEU A 67 -6.76 5.12 1.41
CA LEU A 67 -6.46 4.19 2.51
C LEU A 67 -5.28 4.68 3.35
N ILE A 68 -4.26 5.27 2.72
CA ILE A 68 -3.11 5.85 3.41
C ILE A 68 -3.54 7.08 4.23
N GLU A 69 -4.44 7.91 3.70
CA GLU A 69 -4.98 9.04 4.46
C GLU A 69 -5.81 8.58 5.65
N VAL A 70 -6.66 7.55 5.46
CA VAL A 70 -7.45 6.95 6.54
C VAL A 70 -6.55 6.37 7.63
N SER A 71 -5.45 5.68 7.29
CA SER A 71 -4.54 5.14 8.31
C SER A 71 -3.88 6.24 9.14
N SER A 72 -3.50 7.36 8.51
CA SER A 72 -2.99 8.53 9.22
C SER A 72 -4.04 9.16 10.15
N LYS A 73 -5.30 9.25 9.71
CA LYS A 73 -6.41 9.75 10.55
C LYS A 73 -6.70 8.81 11.71
N ILE A 74 -6.67 7.50 11.49
CA ILE A 74 -6.82 6.51 12.55
C ILE A 74 -5.80 6.73 13.66
N LEU A 75 -4.52 6.87 13.29
CA LEU A 75 -3.44 7.09 14.26
C LEU A 75 -3.60 8.40 15.05
N LYS A 76 -4.11 9.45 14.39
CA LYS A 76 -4.19 10.79 14.96
C LYS A 76 -5.46 11.05 15.77
N ASP A 77 -6.59 10.56 15.28
CA ASP A 77 -7.91 11.01 15.70
C ASP A 77 -8.69 9.95 16.51
N ILE A 78 -8.29 8.66 16.44
CA ILE A 78 -8.91 7.63 17.28
C ILE A 78 -8.36 7.72 18.71
N LYS A 79 -9.28 7.90 19.66
CA LYS A 79 -9.00 7.91 21.09
C LYS A 79 -8.55 6.54 21.57
N THR A 80 -7.57 6.53 22.47
CA THR A 80 -7.23 5.36 23.27
C THR A 80 -8.38 4.97 24.20
N PHE A 81 -8.37 3.73 24.72
CA PHE A 81 -9.38 3.28 25.68
C PHE A 81 -9.48 4.18 26.93
N ALA A 82 -8.34 4.68 27.42
CA ALA A 82 -8.29 5.60 28.55
C ALA A 82 -8.98 6.94 28.22
N GLU A 83 -8.71 7.52 27.05
CA GLU A 83 -9.34 8.77 26.59
C GLU A 83 -10.83 8.61 26.26
N ALA A 84 -11.25 7.40 25.89
CA ALA A 84 -12.64 7.06 25.62
C ALA A 84 -13.42 6.63 26.89
N GLY A 85 -12.74 6.47 28.04
CA GLY A 85 -13.38 6.05 29.29
C GLY A 85 -13.89 4.60 29.28
N VAL A 86 -13.27 3.73 28.48
CA VAL A 86 -13.66 2.31 28.40
C VAL A 86 -13.02 1.55 29.56
N THR A 87 -13.86 1.08 30.50
CA THR A 87 -13.43 0.41 31.74
C THR A 87 -13.63 -1.09 31.75
N ASP A 88 -14.44 -1.62 30.83
CA ASP A 88 -14.65 -3.05 30.66
C ASP A 88 -13.88 -3.52 29.42
N THR A 89 -12.79 -4.25 29.64
CA THR A 89 -12.01 -4.88 28.57
C THR A 89 -12.44 -6.32 28.29
N GLY A 90 -13.54 -6.80 28.89
CA GLY A 90 -14.14 -8.10 28.61
C GLY A 90 -13.29 -9.32 29.02
N HIS A 91 -12.49 -9.19 30.08
CA HIS A 91 -11.72 -10.29 30.68
C HIS A 91 -12.22 -10.59 32.09
#